data_AF-A0A816Q4A8-F1
#
_entry.id   AF-A0A816Q4A8-F1
#
_cell.length_a   1.000
_cell.length_b   1.000
_cell.length_c   1.000
_cell.angle_alpha   90.00
_cell.angle_beta   90.00
_cell.angle_gamma   90.00
#
_symmetry.space_group_name_H-M   'P 1'
#
loop_
_entity.id
_entity.type
_entity.pdbx_description
1 polymer ?
#
loop_
_entity_poly.entity_id
_entity_poly.type
_entity_poly.pdbx_seq_one_letter_code
_entity_poly.pdbx_strand_id
1 'polypeptide(L)'
;MIECEPEYLMPDFGSNPDIDEKPPMPLRDCLEKVKPFIVALEGIKDLEESEEAINEAMKQAPLMKDIVDHYSGPDRVTAKTQNEELDRIATTVPQSAPDSVKRFADRAALSLKSNPGWGYDKKYQFMDKLVLEASQSYK
;
A
#
# COMPACT_ATOMS: atom_id res chain seq x y z
N MET A 1 -32.67 -21.15 4.11
CA MET A 1 -31.79 -20.00 3.88
C MET A 1 -31.68 -19.28 5.21
N ILE A 2 -30.46 -19.05 5.71
CA ILE A 2 -30.27 -18.21 6.89
C ILE A 2 -30.31 -16.78 6.37
N GLU A 3 -31.38 -16.06 6.67
CA GLU A 3 -31.50 -14.63 6.38
C GLU A 3 -30.60 -13.90 7.37
N CYS A 4 -29.41 -13.52 6.92
CA CYS A 4 -28.56 -12.63 7.71
C CYS A 4 -29.23 -11.26 7.72
N GLU A 5 -29.49 -10.73 8.92
CA GLU A 5 -30.06 -9.39 9.04
C GLU A 5 -29.12 -8.36 8.37
N PRO A 6 -29.68 -7.32 7.71
CA PRO A 6 -28.89 -6.34 6.98
C PRO A 6 -27.88 -5.60 7.85
N GLU A 7 -28.04 -5.61 9.17
CA GLU A 7 -27.08 -5.04 10.14
C GLU A 7 -25.81 -5.89 10.28
N TYR A 8 -25.86 -7.19 9.96
CA TYR A 8 -24.68 -8.07 9.87
C TYR A 8 -23.94 -7.92 8.54
N LEU A 9 -24.56 -7.31 7.53
CA LEU A 9 -23.84 -6.77 6.38
C LEU A 9 -23.18 -5.48 6.83
N MET A 10 -22.16 -5.58 7.67
CA MET A 10 -21.24 -4.48 7.97
C MET A 10 -20.67 -4.00 6.62
N PRO A 11 -21.17 -2.88 6.04
CA PRO A 11 -20.84 -2.47 4.67
C PRO A 11 -19.35 -2.11 4.55
N ASP A 12 -18.75 -1.74 5.68
CA ASP A 12 -17.46 -1.08 5.75
C ASP A 12 -16.31 -2.02 6.21
N PHE A 13 -16.52 -3.33 6.31
CA PHE A 13 -15.37 -4.26 6.39
C PHE A 13 -14.51 -4.25 5.11
N GLY A 14 -15.01 -3.67 4.02
CA GLY A 14 -14.26 -3.51 2.77
C GLY A 14 -13.27 -2.35 2.80
N SER A 15 -13.48 -1.36 3.67
CA SER A 15 -12.62 -0.18 3.79
C SER A 15 -11.82 -0.30 5.08
N ASN A 16 -10.61 -0.84 4.99
CA ASN A 16 -9.69 -0.81 6.12
C ASN A 16 -9.39 0.67 6.43
N PRO A 17 -9.80 1.21 7.60
CA PRO A 17 -9.60 2.62 7.94
C PRO A 17 -8.11 3.00 8.05
N ASP A 18 -7.21 2.02 8.19
CA ASP A 18 -5.76 2.21 8.18
C ASP A 18 -5.18 2.31 6.75
N ILE A 19 -5.95 1.95 5.72
CA ILE A 19 -5.55 2.11 4.32
C ILE A 19 -5.98 3.51 3.88
N ASP A 20 -5.03 4.45 3.90
CA ASP A 20 -5.26 5.77 3.35
C ASP A 20 -5.42 5.64 1.82
N GLU A 21 -6.66 5.75 1.35
CA GLU A 21 -6.99 5.65 -0.08
C GLU A 21 -6.46 6.84 -0.88
N LYS A 22 -6.18 7.96 -0.21
CA LYS A 22 -5.68 9.18 -0.84
C LYS A 22 -4.15 9.11 -0.92
N PRO A 23 -3.56 9.48 -2.08
CA PRO A 23 -2.13 9.62 -2.17
C PRO A 23 -1.61 10.59 -1.08
N PRO A 24 -0.47 10.28 -0.45
CA PRO A 24 0.10 11.18 0.53
C PRO A 24 0.35 12.56 -0.10
N MET A 25 0.06 13.62 0.66
CA MET A 25 0.26 15.00 0.22
C MET A 25 1.75 15.24 -0.14
N PRO A 26 2.05 16.00 -1.21
CA PRO A 26 3.42 16.35 -1.55
C PRO A 26 4.13 17.04 -0.38
N LEU A 27 5.41 16.72 -0.17
CA LEU A 27 6.20 17.24 0.96
C LEU A 27 6.17 18.78 1.03
N ARG A 28 6.26 19.45 -0.13
CA ARG A 28 6.20 20.91 -0.20
C ARG A 28 4.88 21.46 0.34
N ASP A 29 3.76 20.87 -0.06
CA ASP A 29 2.43 21.30 0.36
C ASP A 29 2.21 21.05 1.86
N CYS A 30 2.74 19.93 2.37
CA CYS A 30 2.81 19.68 3.80
C CYS A 30 3.57 20.80 4.52
N LEU A 31 4.76 21.15 4.05
CA LEU A 31 5.59 22.20 4.65
C LEU A 31 4.90 23.57 4.64
N GLU A 32 4.22 23.94 3.55
CA GLU A 32 3.44 25.19 3.50
C GLU A 32 2.26 25.18 4.49
N LYS A 33 1.62 24.02 4.68
CA LYS A 33 0.52 23.89 5.65
C LYS A 33 0.99 24.04 7.11
N VAL A 34 2.18 23.54 7.45
CA VAL A 34 2.76 23.71 8.80
C VAL A 34 3.55 25.00 8.99
N LYS A 35 3.94 25.68 7.91
CA LYS A 35 4.64 26.97 7.92
C LYS A 35 4.13 27.97 8.96
N PRO A 36 2.82 28.30 9.05
CA PRO A 36 2.34 29.26 10.05
C PRO A 36 2.58 28.81 11.49
N PHE A 37 2.58 27.51 11.76
CA PHE A 37 2.87 26.97 13.10
C PHE A 37 4.36 27.05 13.42
N ILE A 38 5.24 26.75 12.46
CA ILE A 38 6.69 26.82 12.65
C ILE A 38 7.11 28.27 12.90
N VAL A 39 6.60 29.21 12.11
CA VAL A 39 6.86 30.65 12.28
C VAL A 39 6.42 31.14 13.67
N ALA A 40 5.25 30.70 14.14
CA ALA A 40 4.74 31.04 15.46
C ALA A 40 5.55 30.41 16.62
N LEU A 41 6.00 29.15 16.46
CA LEU A 41 6.76 28.42 17.47
C LEU A 41 8.19 28.94 17.61
N GLU A 42 8.86 29.20 16.49
CA GLU A 42 10.25 29.67 16.47
C GLU A 42 10.36 31.19 16.61
N GLY A 43 9.23 31.90 16.61
CA GLY A 43 9.19 33.36 16.73
C GLY A 43 9.83 34.07 15.54
N ILE A 44 9.85 33.41 14.37
CA ILE A 44 10.42 33.93 13.13
C ILE A 44 9.62 35.16 12.73
N LYS A 45 10.31 36.29 12.57
CA LYS A 45 9.69 37.56 12.17
C LYS A 45 9.73 37.79 10.66
N ASP A 46 10.59 37.05 9.96
CA ASP A 46 10.88 37.26 8.55
C ASP A 46 10.28 36.15 7.68
N LEU A 47 9.55 36.56 6.64
CA LEU A 47 8.93 35.64 5.70
C LEU A 47 9.99 34.99 4.80
N GLU A 48 11.10 35.70 4.54
CA GLU A 48 12.20 35.26 3.69
C GLU A 48 12.98 34.10 4.35
N GLU A 49 13.31 34.24 5.63
CA GLU A 49 13.97 33.18 6.43
C GLU A 49 13.16 31.87 6.44
N SER A 50 11.83 31.98 6.51
CA SER A 50 10.93 30.82 6.45
C SER A 50 10.92 30.14 5.08
N GLU A 51 11.00 30.91 3.99
CA GLU A 51 11.08 30.36 2.63
C GLU A 51 12.44 29.72 2.36
N GLU A 52 13.53 30.30 2.85
CA GLU A 52 14.87 29.71 2.77
C GLU A 52 14.93 28.37 3.49
N ALA A 53 14.35 28.27 4.69
CA ALA A 53 14.27 27.02 5.45
C ALA A 53 13.49 25.92 4.70
N ILE A 54 12.36 26.26 4.08
CA ILE A 54 11.59 25.31 3.24
C ILE A 54 12.41 24.85 2.05
N ASN A 55 13.11 25.77 1.37
CA ASN A 55 13.93 25.44 0.21
C ASN A 55 15.10 24.53 0.59
N GLU A 56 15.75 24.76 1.72
CA GLU A 56 16.82 23.89 2.22
C GLU A 56 16.29 22.50 2.59
N ALA A 57 15.15 22.42 3.28
CA ALA A 57 14.50 21.14 3.57
C ALA A 57 14.18 20.36 2.28
N MET A 58 13.70 21.05 1.24
CA MET A 58 13.44 20.44 -0.07
C MET A 58 14.71 19.93 -0.77
N LYS A 59 15.87 20.58 -0.60
CA LYS A 59 17.15 20.09 -1.12
C LYS A 59 17.63 18.82 -0.41
N GLN A 60 17.37 18.71 0.89
CA GLN A 60 17.74 17.54 1.70
C GLN A 60 16.75 16.38 1.56
N ALA A 61 15.54 16.64 1.07
CA ALA A 61 14.48 15.64 0.94
C ALA A 61 14.88 14.36 0.18
N PRO A 62 15.64 14.41 -0.94
CA PRO A 62 16.09 13.20 -1.63
C PRO A 62 17.01 12.32 -0.77
N LEU A 63 17.96 12.92 -0.03
CA LEU A 63 18.85 12.18 0.86
C LEU A 63 18.07 11.54 2.03
N MET A 64 17.15 12.29 2.62
CA MET A 64 16.30 11.78 3.69
C MET A 64 15.45 10.59 3.18
N LYS A 65 14.94 10.69 1.95
CA LYS A 65 14.26 9.59 1.28
C LYS A 65 15.20 8.39 1.19
N ASP A 66 16.38 8.51 0.61
CA ASP A 66 17.31 7.37 0.47
C ASP A 66 17.64 6.68 1.81
N ILE A 67 17.79 7.45 2.90
CA ILE A 67 17.99 6.90 4.25
C ILE A 67 16.75 6.11 4.70
N VAL A 68 15.56 6.70 4.57
CA VAL A 68 14.30 6.02 4.92
C VAL A 68 14.12 4.77 4.07
N ASP A 69 14.38 4.84 2.77
CA ASP A 69 14.31 3.73 1.82
C ASP A 69 15.22 2.58 2.25
N HIS A 70 16.45 2.89 2.64
CA HIS A 70 17.45 1.91 3.06
C HIS A 70 17.01 1.12 4.30
N TYR A 71 16.42 1.79 5.29
CA TYR A 71 16.04 1.18 6.57
C TYR A 71 14.59 0.67 6.64
N SER A 72 13.69 1.19 5.80
CA SER A 72 12.27 0.80 5.82
C SER A 72 11.96 -0.51 5.07
N GLY A 73 12.95 -1.08 4.37
CA GLY A 73 12.79 -2.34 3.64
C GLY A 73 11.89 -2.24 2.40
N PRO A 74 11.69 -3.37 1.68
CA PRO A 74 11.01 -3.42 0.39
C PRO A 74 9.47 -3.23 0.44
N ASP A 75 8.87 -3.22 1.63
CA ASP A 75 7.42 -3.16 1.83
C ASP A 75 6.84 -1.73 1.73
N ARG A 76 7.33 -0.93 0.78
CA ARG A 76 6.92 0.48 0.59
C ARG A 76 5.67 0.65 -0.28
N VAL A 77 5.15 -0.45 -0.81
CA VAL A 77 3.88 -0.45 -1.54
C VAL A 77 2.74 -0.33 -0.55
N THR A 78 1.81 0.58 -0.85
CA THR A 78 0.59 0.72 -0.05
C THR A 78 -0.13 -0.62 0.04
N ALA A 79 -0.84 -0.88 1.15
CA ALA A 79 -1.64 -2.10 1.27
C ALA A 79 -2.64 -2.26 0.11
N LYS A 80 -3.14 -1.16 -0.46
CA LYS A 80 -3.93 -1.17 -1.70
C LYS A 80 -3.15 -1.75 -2.87
N THR A 81 -1.97 -1.20 -3.18
CA THR A 81 -1.10 -1.68 -4.26
C THR A 81 -0.70 -3.14 -4.04
N GLN A 82 -0.41 -3.54 -2.80
CA GLN A 82 -0.11 -4.93 -2.47
C GLN A 82 -1.29 -5.85 -2.79
N ASN A 83 -2.51 -5.44 -2.40
CA ASN A 83 -3.73 -6.20 -2.65
C ASN A 83 -4.05 -6.31 -4.15
N GLU A 84 -3.90 -5.20 -4.89
CA GLU A 84 -4.12 -5.14 -6.33
C GLU A 84 -3.13 -6.05 -7.09
N GLU A 85 -1.87 -6.12 -6.66
CA GLU A 85 -0.90 -7.01 -7.30
C GLU A 85 -1.15 -8.48 -6.98
N LEU A 86 -1.59 -8.82 -5.76
CA LEU A 86 -2.00 -10.19 -5.45
C LEU A 86 -3.20 -10.62 -6.32
N ASP A 87 -4.17 -9.73 -6.56
CA ASP A 87 -5.28 -9.99 -7.48
C ASP A 87 -4.79 -10.15 -8.92
N ARG A 88 -3.94 -9.24 -9.38
CA ARG A 88 -3.38 -9.30 -10.73
C ARG A 88 -2.67 -10.64 -10.97
N ILE A 89 -1.86 -11.11 -10.03
CA ILE A 89 -1.20 -12.42 -10.14
C ILE A 89 -2.24 -13.54 -10.14
N ALA A 90 -3.28 -13.50 -9.31
CA ALA A 90 -4.33 -14.51 -9.37
C ALA A 90 -5.00 -14.60 -10.76
N THR A 91 -5.15 -13.47 -11.46
CA THR A 91 -5.73 -13.44 -12.82
C THR A 91 -4.83 -14.02 -13.91
N THR A 92 -3.51 -14.19 -13.67
CA THR A 92 -2.59 -14.76 -14.65
C THR A 92 -2.59 -16.30 -14.69
N VAL A 93 -3.43 -16.95 -13.87
CA VAL A 93 -3.68 -18.40 -13.98
C VAL A 93 -4.18 -18.75 -15.40
N PRO A 94 -3.64 -19.82 -16.03
CA PRO A 94 -3.99 -20.21 -17.39
C PRO A 94 -5.49 -20.45 -17.58
N GLN A 95 -5.99 -20.11 -18.78
CA GLN A 95 -7.39 -20.36 -19.11
C GLN A 95 -7.74 -21.85 -19.20
N SER A 96 -6.76 -22.68 -19.57
CA SER A 96 -6.87 -24.15 -19.61
C SER A 96 -6.97 -24.79 -18.22
N ALA A 97 -6.63 -24.06 -17.16
CA ALA A 97 -6.75 -24.57 -15.80
C ALA A 97 -8.24 -24.77 -15.42
N PRO A 98 -8.57 -25.84 -14.67
CA PRO A 98 -9.93 -26.06 -14.17
C PRO A 98 -10.40 -24.92 -13.26
N ASP A 99 -11.73 -24.72 -13.19
CA ASP A 99 -12.34 -23.72 -12.31
C ASP A 99 -11.97 -23.88 -10.83
N SER A 100 -11.69 -25.11 -10.40
CA SER A 100 -11.21 -25.37 -9.04
C SER A 100 -9.85 -24.70 -8.75
N VAL A 101 -8.94 -24.69 -9.73
CA VAL A 101 -7.62 -24.07 -9.63
C VAL A 101 -7.75 -22.55 -9.64
N LYS A 102 -8.59 -22.00 -10.52
CA LYS A 102 -8.87 -20.56 -10.57
C LYS A 102 -9.44 -20.06 -9.24
N ARG A 103 -10.48 -20.74 -8.73
CA ARG A 103 -11.07 -20.43 -7.41
C ARG A 103 -10.07 -20.59 -6.27
N PHE A 104 -9.14 -21.54 -6.36
CA PHE A 104 -8.09 -21.69 -5.37
C PHE A 104 -7.14 -20.48 -5.37
N ALA A 105 -6.72 -20.01 -6.55
CA ALA A 105 -5.89 -18.81 -6.69
C ALA A 105 -6.59 -17.56 -6.11
N ASP A 106 -7.88 -17.36 -6.43
CA ASP A 106 -8.68 -16.25 -5.89
C ASP A 106 -8.74 -16.28 -4.35
N ARG A 107 -8.97 -17.47 -3.78
CA ARG A 107 -9.02 -17.66 -2.32
C ARG A 107 -7.66 -17.50 -1.67
N ALA A 108 -6.59 -17.92 -2.34
CA ALA A 108 -5.22 -17.75 -1.86
C ALA A 108 -4.87 -16.26 -1.80
N ALA A 109 -5.16 -15.50 -2.85
CA ALA A 109 -4.98 -14.05 -2.87
C ALA A 109 -5.75 -13.39 -1.71
N LEU A 110 -7.05 -13.69 -1.55
CA LEU A 110 -7.86 -13.16 -0.45
C LEU A 110 -7.28 -13.48 0.94
N SER A 111 -6.80 -14.71 1.14
CA SER A 111 -6.20 -15.14 2.41
C SER A 111 -4.90 -14.41 2.71
N LEU A 112 -4.06 -14.15 1.70
CA LEU A 112 -2.79 -13.45 1.86
C LEU A 112 -2.98 -11.97 2.16
N LYS A 113 -3.98 -11.32 1.55
CA LYS A 113 -4.35 -9.93 1.88
C LYS A 113 -4.63 -9.77 3.38
N SER A 114 -5.34 -10.74 3.95
CA SER A 114 -5.76 -10.74 5.36
C SER A 114 -4.71 -11.33 6.31
N ASN A 115 -3.53 -11.76 5.83
CA ASN A 115 -2.50 -12.39 6.65
C ASN A 115 -1.52 -11.35 7.22
N PRO A 116 -1.55 -11.04 8.53
CA PRO A 116 -0.61 -10.10 9.13
C PRO A 116 0.77 -10.71 9.43
N GLY A 117 0.92 -12.03 9.40
CA GLY A 117 2.15 -12.72 9.80
C GLY A 117 3.24 -12.74 8.74
N TRP A 118 2.92 -12.40 7.48
CA TRP A 118 3.86 -12.41 6.36
C TRP A 118 4.06 -11.00 5.82
N GLY A 119 5.31 -10.64 5.51
CA GLY A 119 5.63 -9.45 4.71
C GLY A 119 5.13 -9.57 3.28
N TYR A 120 5.05 -8.45 2.57
CA TYR A 120 4.50 -8.45 1.21
C TYR A 120 5.35 -9.29 0.24
N ASP A 121 6.67 -9.23 0.39
CA ASP A 121 7.63 -10.05 -0.35
C ASP A 121 7.26 -11.54 -0.36
N LYS A 122 6.91 -12.10 0.80
CA LYS A 122 6.54 -13.52 0.95
C LYS A 122 5.17 -13.82 0.36
N LYS A 123 4.21 -12.90 0.52
CA LYS A 123 2.87 -13.03 -0.09
C LYS A 123 2.98 -13.07 -1.61
N TYR A 124 3.77 -12.15 -2.17
CA TYR A 124 4.05 -12.08 -3.61
C TYR A 124 4.71 -13.36 -4.11
N GLN A 125 5.82 -13.79 -3.49
CA GLN A 125 6.55 -15.00 -3.87
C GLN A 125 5.67 -16.25 -3.86
N PHE A 126 4.78 -16.37 -2.87
CA PHE A 126 3.83 -17.47 -2.80
C PHE A 126 2.86 -17.46 -3.99
N MET A 127 2.23 -16.32 -4.28
CA MET A 127 1.28 -16.21 -5.39
C MET A 127 1.95 -16.46 -6.73
N ASP A 128 3.13 -15.88 -6.95
CA ASP A 128 3.91 -16.08 -8.18
C ASP A 128 4.24 -17.56 -8.40
N LYS A 129 4.68 -18.25 -7.35
CA LYS A 129 4.94 -19.69 -7.41
C LYS A 129 3.67 -20.50 -7.68
N LEU A 130 2.55 -20.17 -7.04
CA LEU A 130 1.27 -20.84 -7.26
C LEU A 130 0.84 -20.79 -8.73
N VAL A 131 0.94 -19.61 -9.35
CA VAL A 131 0.61 -19.42 -10.76
C VAL A 131 1.59 -20.15 -11.67
N LEU A 132 2.88 -20.12 -11.34
CA LEU A 132 3.92 -20.82 -12.09
C LEU A 132 3.64 -22.32 -12.16
N GLU A 133 3.32 -22.95 -11.02
CA GLU A 133 2.98 -24.37 -10.93
C GLU A 133 1.69 -24.71 -11.70
N ALA A 134 0.68 -23.85 -11.60
CA ALA A 134 -0.55 -23.99 -12.38
C ALA A 134 -0.28 -23.91 -13.89
N SER A 135 0.59 -23.00 -14.31
CA SER A 135 0.98 -22.81 -15.72
C SER A 135 1.80 -23.96 -16.28
N GLN A 136 2.62 -24.60 -15.44
CA GLN A 136 3.35 -25.80 -15.84
C GLN A 136 2.42 -27.01 -15.99
N SER A 137 1.40 -27.11 -15.12
CA SER A 137 0.44 -28.21 -15.10
C SER A 137 -0.64 -28.08 -16.18
N TYR A 138 -1.05 -26.84 -16.48
CA TYR A 138 -2.14 -26.50 -17.40
C TYR A 138 -1.61 -25.45 -18.37
N LYS A 139 -0.97 -25.91 -19.46
CA LYS A 139 -0.52 -25.02 -20.54
C LYS A 139 -1.69 -24.45 -21.35
#